data_AF-A0A522WNV0-F1
#
_entry.id   AF-A0A522WNV0-F1
#
_cell.length_a   1.000
_cell.length_b   1.000
_cell.length_c   1.000
_cell.angle_alpha   90.00
_cell.angle_beta   90.00
_cell.angle_gamma   90.00
#
_symmetry.space_group_name_H-M   'P 1'
#
loop_
_entity.id
_entity.type
_entity.pdbx_description
1 polymer ?
#
loop_
_entity_poly.entity_id
_entity_poly.type
_entity_poly.pdbx_seq_one_letter_code
_entity_poly.pdbx_strand_id
1 'polypeptide(L)'
;MAETVDELTVTYEDGGIETVKELDKKVLTKGAWATIMYRYQDWNRAKEEYGPDKYTIRRYQKQNGEYKQKSKFNISSKDQAKAIIEALEDWIKLD
;
A
#
# COMPACT_ATOMS: atom_id res chain seq x y z
N MET A 1 -9.87 5.35 11.04
CA MET A 1 -9.20 4.04 11.25
C MET A 1 -9.93 3.05 10.38
N ALA A 2 -9.24 2.07 9.78
CA ALA A 2 -9.88 1.12 8.87
C ALA A 2 -10.35 -0.13 9.65
N GLU A 3 -11.62 -0.47 9.54
CA GLU A 3 -12.21 -1.68 10.09
C GLU A 3 -12.09 -2.85 9.12
N THR A 4 -12.10 -2.55 7.82
CA THR A 4 -11.96 -3.52 6.74
C THR A 4 -10.63 -3.39 6.01
N VAL A 5 -10.24 -4.44 5.29
CA VAL A 5 -9.02 -4.41 4.47
C VAL A 5 -9.17 -3.45 3.29
N ASP A 6 -10.38 -3.30 2.77
CA ASP A 6 -10.67 -2.48 1.59
C ASP A 6 -10.61 -0.98 1.91
N GLU A 7 -10.82 -0.59 3.17
CA GLU A 7 -10.63 0.79 3.67
C GLU A 7 -9.17 1.19 3.88
N LEU A 8 -8.24 0.23 3.92
CA LEU A 8 -6.83 0.54 4.09
C LEU A 8 -6.30 1.24 2.83
N THR A 9 -5.69 2.40 3.03
CA THR A 9 -5.13 3.25 1.98
C THR A 9 -3.81 3.88 2.40
N VAL A 10 -3.01 4.27 1.42
CA VAL A 10 -1.84 5.14 1.60
C VAL A 10 -2.07 6.58 1.18
N THR A 11 -3.26 6.92 0.67
CA THR A 11 -3.60 8.30 0.32
C THR A 11 -3.48 9.21 1.55
N TYR A 12 -2.84 10.36 1.36
CA TYR A 12 -2.73 11.39 2.37
C TYR A 12 -2.98 12.76 1.74
N GLU A 13 -4.00 13.46 2.24
CA GLU A 13 -4.41 14.78 1.77
C GLU A 13 -3.94 15.87 2.73
N ASP A 14 -3.36 16.94 2.20
CA ASP A 14 -2.97 18.14 2.95
C ASP A 14 -3.37 19.37 2.13
N GLY A 15 -4.25 20.21 2.69
CA GLY A 15 -4.72 21.43 2.01
C GLY A 15 -5.47 21.21 0.70
N GLY A 16 -6.21 20.10 0.56
CA GLY A 16 -6.97 19.76 -0.65
C GLY A 16 -6.13 19.13 -1.76
N ILE A 17 -4.87 18.81 -1.51
CA ILE A 17 -3.98 18.09 -2.44
C ILE A 17 -3.63 16.73 -1.83
N GLU A 18 -3.80 15.66 -2.60
CA GLU A 18 -3.29 14.33 -2.26
C GLU A 18 -1.76 14.34 -2.32
N THR A 19 -1.11 14.71 -1.22
CA THR A 19 0.36 14.72 -1.14
C THR A 19 0.98 13.33 -1.28
N VAL A 20 0.22 12.29 -0.92
CA VAL A 20 0.46 10.90 -1.30
C VAL A 20 -0.78 10.42 -2.02
N LYS A 21 -0.66 10.03 -3.29
CA LYS A 21 -1.78 9.59 -4.12
C LYS A 21 -1.66 8.09 -4.40
N GLU A 22 -2.61 7.31 -3.89
CA GLU A 22 -2.73 5.90 -4.22
C GLU A 22 -3.16 5.71 -5.68
N LEU A 23 -2.45 4.85 -6.42
CA LEU A 23 -2.75 4.51 -7.80
C LEU A 23 -3.41 3.13 -7.91
N ASP A 24 -2.89 2.15 -7.16
CA ASP A 24 -3.47 0.81 -7.05
C ASP A 24 -3.04 0.16 -5.74
N LYS A 25 -3.77 -0.89 -5.32
CA LYS A 25 -3.40 -1.74 -4.20
C LYS A 25 -3.67 -3.21 -4.46
N LYS A 26 -2.77 -4.06 -3.97
CA LYS A 26 -2.89 -5.52 -4.03
C LYS A 26 -2.85 -6.10 -2.61
N VAL A 27 -3.87 -6.88 -2.27
CA VAL A 27 -3.96 -7.52 -0.97
C VAL A 27 -3.28 -8.89 -1.01
N LEU A 28 -2.14 -9.02 -0.34
CA LEU A 28 -1.39 -10.28 -0.28
C LEU A 28 -1.95 -11.25 0.77
N THR A 29 -2.41 -10.72 1.90
CA THR A 29 -3.02 -11.52 2.97
C THR A 29 -4.16 -10.75 3.63
N LYS A 30 -5.20 -11.46 4.06
CA LYS A 30 -6.41 -10.93 4.73
C LYS A 30 -6.63 -11.62 6.08
N GLY A 31 -7.38 -10.97 6.97
CA GLY A 31 -7.76 -11.51 8.28
C GLY A 31 -7.22 -10.67 9.45
N ALA A 32 -6.99 -11.30 10.61
CA ALA A 32 -6.46 -10.60 11.79
C ALA A 32 -5.11 -9.93 11.53
N TRP A 33 -4.37 -10.41 10.54
CA TRP A 33 -3.26 -9.70 9.96
C TRP A 33 -3.49 -9.52 8.46
N ALA A 34 -3.22 -8.32 7.96
CA ALA A 34 -3.33 -8.00 6.55
C ALA A 34 -1.99 -7.46 6.04
N THR A 35 -1.55 -7.92 4.88
CA THR A 35 -0.40 -7.33 4.16
C THR A 35 -0.91 -6.82 2.83
N ILE A 36 -0.63 -5.56 2.55
CA ILE A 36 -1.11 -4.87 1.35
C ILE A 36 0.09 -4.21 0.69
N MET A 37 0.19 -4.39 -0.62
CA MET A 37 1.09 -3.63 -1.47
C MET A 37 0.33 -2.45 -2.05
N TYR A 38 0.99 -1.31 -2.15
CA TYR A 38 0.45 -0.10 -2.77
C TYR A 38 1.41 0.40 -3.83
N ARG A 39 0.84 0.83 -4.96
CA ARG A 39 1.47 1.67 -5.97
C ARG A 39 0.95 3.09 -5.75
N TYR A 40 1.83 4.06 -5.62
CA TYR A 40 1.46 5.43 -5.27
C TYR A 40 2.44 6.45 -5.87
N GLN A 41 2.05 7.71 -5.87
CA GLN A 41 2.91 8.84 -6.23
C GLN A 41 2.94 9.87 -5.09
N ASP A 42 4.06 10.57 -4.96
CA ASP A 42 4.15 11.72 -4.06
C ASP A 42 4.00 13.02 -4.85
N TRP A 43 3.30 13.98 -4.26
CA TRP A 43 3.21 15.34 -4.79
C TRP A 43 4.52 16.10 -4.62
N ASN A 44 5.08 16.59 -5.72
CA ASN A 44 6.23 17.48 -5.69
C ASN A 44 5.76 18.93 -5.57
N ARG A 45 5.80 19.46 -4.34
CA ARG A 45 5.40 20.85 -4.05
C ARG A 45 6.18 21.90 -4.85
N ALA A 46 7.42 21.63 -5.23
CA ALA A 46 8.25 22.60 -5.95
C ALA A 46 7.93 22.65 -7.45
N LYS A 47 7.45 21.55 -8.01
CA LYS A 47 7.14 21.41 -9.44
C LYS A 47 5.65 21.37 -9.75
N GLU A 48 4.82 21.30 -8.72
CA GLU A 48 3.37 21.16 -8.83
C GLU A 48 2.94 19.97 -9.72
N GLU A 49 3.63 18.84 -9.55
CA GLU A 49 3.37 17.61 -10.29
C GLU A 49 3.47 16.37 -9.38
N TYR A 50 2.83 15.29 -9.80
CA TYR A 50 3.07 13.98 -9.20
C TYR A 50 4.37 13.39 -9.73
N GLY A 51 5.20 12.91 -8.82
CA GLY A 51 6.46 12.25 -9.15
C GLY A 51 6.26 10.87 -9.80
N PRO A 52 7.37 10.15 -10.06
CA PRO A 52 7.31 8.80 -10.59
C PRO A 52 6.67 7.84 -9.58
N ASP A 53 6.26 6.70 -10.10
CA ASP A 53 5.62 5.65 -9.33
C ASP A 53 6.52 5.08 -8.25
N LYS A 54 5.91 4.88 -7.09
CA LYS A 54 6.52 4.31 -5.89
C LYS A 54 5.69 3.14 -5.41
N TYR A 55 6.37 2.25 -4.71
CA TYR A 55 5.79 1.01 -4.22
C TYR A 55 6.07 0.86 -2.74
N THR A 56 5.09 0.39 -1.97
CA THR A 56 5.28 0.09 -0.55
C THR A 56 4.49 -1.14 -0.15
N ILE A 57 5.01 -1.91 0.81
CA ILE A 57 4.31 -3.03 1.42
C ILE A 57 4.06 -2.69 2.88
N ARG A 58 2.80 -2.67 3.30
CA ARG A 58 2.42 -2.38 4.69
C ARG A 58 1.73 -3.59 5.31
N ARG A 59 2.15 -3.92 6.53
CA ARG A 59 1.53 -4.94 7.37
C ARG A 59 0.64 -4.25 8.39
N TYR A 60 -0.55 -4.79 8.57
CA TYR A 60 -1.53 -4.34 9.53
C TYR A 60 -1.94 -5.50 10.43
N GLN A 61 -2.27 -5.19 11.68
CA GLN A 61 -2.86 -6.12 12.63
C GLN A 61 -4.18 -5.55 13.12
N LYS A 62 -5.26 -6.33 13.05
CA LYS A 62 -6.56 -5.97 13.60
C LYS A 62 -6.52 -6.07 15.12
N GLN A 63 -6.78 -4.97 15.81
CA GLN A 63 -6.83 -4.87 17.26
C GLN A 63 -8.10 -4.08 17.62
N ASN A 64 -8.95 -4.63 18.49
CA ASN A 64 -10.22 -4.00 18.91
C ASN A 64 -11.11 -3.57 17.74
N GLY A 65 -11.17 -4.36 16.66
CA GLY A 65 -12.01 -4.06 15.49
C GLY A 65 -11.33 -3.20 14.41
N GLU A 66 -10.13 -2.67 14.67
CA GLU A 66 -9.47 -1.73 13.76
C GLU A 66 -8.06 -2.19 13.36
N TYR A 67 -7.66 -1.91 12.12
CA TYR A 67 -6.31 -2.22 11.65
C TYR A 67 -5.30 -1.18 12.11
N LYS A 68 -4.20 -1.64 12.72
CA LYS A 68 -3.03 -0.84 13.07
C LYS A 68 -1.82 -1.29 12.28
N GLN A 69 -1.12 -0.34 11.66
CA GLN A 69 0.10 -0.60 10.90
C GLN A 69 1.23 -1.10 11.82
N LYS A 70 2.06 -2.01 11.31
CA LYS A 70 3.29 -2.50 11.96
C LYS A 70 4.50 -2.08 11.16
N SER A 71 5.57 -1.70 11.86
CA SER A 71 6.79 -1.15 11.27
C SER A 71 7.69 -2.18 10.58
N LYS A 72 7.51 -3.47 10.88
CA LYS A 72 8.31 -4.57 10.32
C LYS A 72 7.40 -5.74 9.95
N PHE A 73 7.74 -6.44 8.88
CA PHE A 73 7.13 -7.72 8.51
C PHE A 73 8.18 -8.60 7.82
N ASN A 74 7.96 -9.91 7.88
CA ASN A 74 8.78 -10.90 7.19
C ASN A 74 7.97 -11.51 6.05
N ILE A 75 8.64 -11.83 4.94
CA ILE A 75 8.10 -12.72 3.91
C ILE A 75 8.32 -14.14 4.39
N SER A 76 7.28 -14.78 4.92
CA SER A 76 7.41 -16.04 5.67
C SER A 76 7.22 -17.29 4.81
N SER A 77 6.83 -17.15 3.54
CA SER A 77 6.61 -18.27 2.63
C SER A 77 7.03 -17.95 1.20
N LYS A 78 7.33 -19.00 0.43
CA LYS A 78 7.60 -18.90 -1.01
C LYS A 78 6.42 -18.33 -1.78
N ASP A 79 5.20 -18.72 -1.41
CA ASP A 79 3.98 -18.23 -2.09
C ASP A 79 3.77 -16.73 -1.86
N GLN A 80 4.08 -16.23 -0.67
CA GLN A 80 4.05 -14.79 -0.42
C GLN A 80 5.11 -14.05 -1.23
N ALA A 81 6.31 -14.61 -1.37
CA ALA A 81 7.34 -14.03 -2.24
C ALA A 81 6.89 -14.00 -3.71
N LYS A 82 6.29 -15.09 -4.21
CA LYS A 82 5.75 -15.15 -5.58
C LYS A 82 4.64 -14.13 -5.81
N ALA A 83 3.70 -14.00 -4.88
CA ALA A 83 2.62 -13.02 -4.99
C ALA A 83 3.13 -11.57 -5.03
N ILE A 84 4.22 -11.28 -4.31
CA ILE A 84 4.89 -9.97 -4.38
C ILE A 84 5.50 -9.75 -5.76
N ILE A 85 6.21 -10.75 -6.31
CA ILE A 85 6.83 -10.67 -7.63
C ILE A 85 5.76 -10.45 -8.70
N GLU A 86 4.70 -11.25 -8.70
CA GLU A 86 3.59 -11.14 -9.65
C GLU A 86 2.94 -9.75 -9.60
N ALA A 87 2.63 -9.25 -8.40
CA ALA A 87 2.05 -7.91 -8.23
C ALA A 87 2.96 -6.78 -8.77
N LEU A 88 4.28 -6.87 -8.52
CA LEU A 88 5.23 -5.90 -9.05
C LEU A 88 5.37 -6.01 -10.56
N GLU A 89 5.45 -7.23 -11.10
CA GLU A 89 5.51 -7.48 -12.53
C GLU A 89 4.28 -6.94 -13.26
N ASP A 90 3.09 -7.14 -12.73
CA ASP A 90 1.85 -6.59 -13.28
C ASP A 90 1.90 -5.06 -13.34
N TRP A 91 2.41 -4.41 -12.29
CA TRP A 91 2.49 -2.96 -12.23
C TRP A 91 3.51 -2.36 -13.18
N ILE A 92 4.69 -2.97 -13.34
CA ILE A 92 5.73 -2.44 -14.24
C ILE A 92 5.46 -2.77 -15.72
N LYS A 93 4.58 -3.72 -16.01
CA LYS A 93 4.13 -4.03 -17.38
C LYS A 93 2.99 -3.12 -17.86
N LEU A 94 2.42 -2.31 -16.97
CA LEU A 94 1.35 -1.36 -17.30
C LEU A 94 1.87 -0.06 -17.96
N ASP A 95 3.20 0.07 -18.13
CA ASP A 95 3.86 1.16 -18.87
C ASP A 95 4.12 0.79 -20.34
#